data_AF-A0A496A0K0-F1
#
_entry.id   AF-A0A496A0K0-F1
#
_cell.length_a   1.000
_cell.length_b   1.000
_cell.length_c   1.000
_cell.angle_alpha   90.00
_cell.angle_beta   90.00
_cell.angle_gamma   90.00
#
_symmetry.space_group_name_H-M   'P 1'
#
loop_
_entity.id
_entity.type
_entity.pdbx_description
1 polymer ?
#
loop_
_entity_poly.entity_id
_entity_poly.type
_entity_poly.pdbx_seq_one_letter_code
_entity_poly.pdbx_strand_id
1 'polypeptide(L)'
;MSLDAQKMLLRVLDTATFTRLGGNEALTVDVHIIAATNKDIVKTVAKKEFREDLYYRLKGMMLHLPPLRERAEDIAPLVAAFINEFSAVYRKGVTGITAEALKRLEHAAWPGNIRQLRSTIQTATALATTDKLELKDFPDIYPNFVQALTSIWQTLPPETQHAIWDTLQPETRHAIMYELSTRPPGEWPNSQVSYLSRVGGKVESLNIGDMNQNQILRAVAQRRIQQYTSLREAAESLNIDIRTLQKYAHWKEPDN
;
A
#
# COMPACT_ATOMS: atom_id res chain seq x y z
N MET A 1 -13.26 4.24 -14.06
CA MET A 1 -13.55 3.45 -15.28
C MET A 1 -13.75 4.43 -16.42
N SER A 2 -12.98 4.32 -17.50
CA SER A 2 -13.14 5.19 -18.68
C SER A 2 -14.49 4.93 -19.35
N LEU A 3 -15.05 5.92 -20.05
CA LEU A 3 -16.35 5.79 -20.72
C LEU A 3 -16.37 4.67 -21.78
N ASP A 4 -15.24 4.43 -22.45
CA ASP A 4 -15.11 3.33 -23.41
C ASP A 4 -15.24 1.96 -22.75
N ALA A 5 -14.62 1.78 -21.58
CA ALA A 5 -14.78 0.55 -20.79
C ALA A 5 -16.23 0.36 -20.33
N GLN A 6 -16.94 1.45 -19.97
CA GLN A 6 -18.35 1.39 -19.60
C GLN A 6 -19.22 0.91 -20.78
N LYS A 7 -18.94 1.39 -22.00
CA LYS A 7 -19.63 0.95 -23.23
C LYS A 7 -19.39 -0.53 -23.52
N MET A 8 -18.16 -1.01 -23.35
CA MET A 8 -17.83 -2.42 -23.54
C MET A 8 -18.55 -3.30 -22.52
N LEU A 9 -18.53 -2.92 -21.24
CA LEU A 9 -19.23 -3.67 -20.19
C LEU A 9 -20.74 -3.72 -20.42
N LEU A 10 -21.35 -2.61 -20.85
CA LEU A 10 -22.76 -2.57 -21.22
C LEU A 10 -23.09 -3.57 -22.33
N ARG A 11 -22.24 -3.67 -23.37
CA ARG A 11 -22.40 -4.66 -24.44
C ARG A 11 -22.37 -6.10 -23.90
N VAL A 12 -21.46 -6.39 -22.97
CA VAL A 12 -21.40 -7.72 -22.34
C VAL A 12 -22.67 -8.00 -21.53
N LEU A 13 -23.17 -7.02 -20.79
CA LEU A 13 -24.40 -7.15 -20.01
C LEU A 13 -25.65 -7.33 -20.87
N ASP A 14 -25.72 -6.68 -22.04
CA ASP A 14 -26.87 -6.74 -22.93
C ASP A 14 -26.87 -7.98 -23.83
N THR A 15 -25.72 -8.34 -24.39
CA THR A 15 -25.64 -9.37 -25.44
C THR A 15 -24.90 -10.63 -24.99
N ALA A 16 -24.34 -10.66 -23.78
CA ALA A 16 -23.49 -11.76 -23.30
C ALA A 16 -22.28 -12.04 -24.20
N THR A 17 -21.89 -11.08 -25.05
CA THR A 17 -20.77 -11.23 -25.99
C THR A 17 -19.73 -10.13 -25.85
N PHE A 18 -18.47 -10.47 -26.09
CA PHE A 18 -17.36 -9.51 -26.16
C PHE A 18 -16.34 -9.89 -27.23
N THR A 19 -15.41 -8.99 -27.51
CA THR A 19 -14.32 -9.19 -28.46
C THR A 19 -12.99 -8.96 -27.75
N ARG A 20 -11.98 -9.80 -28.03
CA ARG A 20 -10.63 -9.62 -27.48
C ARG A 20 -10.01 -8.33 -28.04
N LEU A 21 -9.12 -7.70 -27.28
CA LEU A 21 -8.39 -6.53 -27.77
C LEU A 21 -7.57 -6.91 -29.01
N GLY A 22 -7.79 -6.19 -30.12
CA GLY A 22 -7.16 -6.46 -31.41
C GLY A 22 -7.73 -7.67 -32.18
N GLY A 23 -8.71 -8.38 -31.64
CA GLY A 23 -9.44 -9.43 -32.34
C GLY A 23 -10.72 -8.90 -33.01
N ASN A 24 -11.25 -9.66 -33.97
CA ASN A 24 -12.53 -9.37 -34.62
C ASN A 24 -13.61 -10.42 -34.30
N GLU A 25 -13.22 -11.50 -33.62
CA GLU A 25 -14.12 -12.60 -33.25
C GLU A 25 -14.95 -12.23 -32.01
N ALA A 26 -16.27 -12.41 -32.10
CA ALA A 26 -17.17 -12.26 -30.98
C ALA A 26 -17.26 -13.56 -30.19
N LEU A 27 -17.03 -13.49 -28.88
CA LEU A 27 -17.10 -14.61 -27.95
C LEU A 27 -18.33 -14.44 -27.06
N THR A 28 -19.08 -15.52 -26.85
CA THR A 28 -20.25 -15.54 -25.96
C THR A 28 -19.85 -16.12 -24.59
N VAL A 29 -20.37 -15.55 -23.51
CA VAL A 29 -20.08 -15.98 -22.14
C VAL A 29 -21.34 -16.01 -21.28
N ASP A 30 -21.36 -16.93 -20.31
CA ASP A 30 -22.33 -16.94 -19.23
C ASP A 30 -21.62 -16.58 -17.93
N VAL A 31 -21.93 -15.42 -17.35
CA VAL A 31 -21.22 -14.86 -16.20
C VAL A 31 -22.18 -14.26 -15.20
N HIS A 32 -21.86 -14.45 -13.91
CA HIS A 32 -22.50 -13.73 -12.82
C HIS A 32 -21.66 -12.49 -12.48
N ILE A 33 -22.26 -11.30 -12.55
CA ILE A 33 -21.56 -10.03 -12.34
C ILE A 33 -21.86 -9.48 -10.95
N ILE A 34 -20.81 -9.28 -10.17
CA ILE A 34 -20.87 -8.59 -8.87
C ILE A 34 -20.03 -7.31 -9.00
N ALA A 35 -20.64 -6.17 -8.74
CA ALA A 35 -19.98 -4.86 -8.79
C ALA A 35 -19.97 -4.22 -7.39
N ALA A 36 -18.88 -3.50 -7.09
CA ALA A 36 -18.73 -2.76 -5.85
C ALA A 36 -18.12 -1.39 -6.13
N THR A 37 -18.55 -0.36 -5.39
CA THR A 37 -18.03 1.00 -5.50
C THR A 37 -18.04 1.68 -4.14
N ASN A 38 -17.00 2.45 -3.84
CA ASN A 38 -16.94 3.36 -2.70
C ASN A 38 -17.42 4.78 -3.05
N LYS A 39 -17.72 5.04 -4.33
CA LYS A 39 -18.27 6.32 -4.81
C LYS A 39 -19.79 6.29 -4.80
N ASP A 40 -20.38 7.44 -4.51
CA ASP A 40 -21.81 7.70 -4.72
C ASP A 40 -22.12 7.64 -6.22
N ILE A 41 -22.61 6.48 -6.66
CA ILE A 41 -22.82 6.18 -8.07
C ILE A 41 -23.86 7.14 -8.68
N VAL A 42 -24.88 7.53 -7.92
CA VAL A 42 -25.95 8.44 -8.36
C VAL A 42 -25.36 9.82 -8.66
N LYS A 43 -24.48 10.32 -7.79
CA LYS A 43 -23.76 11.57 -8.05
C LYS A 43 -22.85 11.47 -9.28
N THR A 44 -22.18 10.34 -9.50
CA THR A 44 -21.32 10.17 -10.69
C THR A 44 -22.11 10.10 -11.99
N VAL A 45 -23.34 9.56 -11.96
CA VAL A 45 -24.26 9.59 -13.10
C VAL A 45 -24.69 11.03 -13.41
N ALA A 46 -25.09 11.79 -12.39
CA ALA A 46 -25.47 13.20 -12.55
C ALA A 46 -24.33 14.06 -13.15
N LYS A 47 -23.08 13.72 -12.83
CA LYS A 47 -21.87 14.38 -13.38
C LYS A 47 -21.46 13.88 -14.77
N LYS A 48 -22.18 12.93 -15.37
CA LYS A 48 -21.84 12.26 -16.65
C LYS A 48 -20.49 11.53 -16.62
N GLU A 49 -19.97 11.23 -15.44
CA GLU A 49 -18.75 10.41 -15.25
C GLU A 49 -19.07 8.91 -15.31
N PHE A 50 -20.33 8.56 -15.04
CA PHE A 50 -20.86 7.21 -15.15
C PHE A 50 -22.11 7.21 -16.03
N ARG A 51 -22.22 6.25 -16.95
CA ARG A 51 -23.37 6.19 -17.86
C ARG A 51 -24.62 5.71 -17.13
N GLU A 52 -25.71 6.38 -17.41
CA GLU A 52 -27.02 6.09 -16.81
C GLU A 52 -27.54 4.69 -17.21
N ASP A 53 -27.36 4.30 -18.48
CA ASP A 53 -27.77 2.98 -18.98
C ASP A 53 -27.06 1.82 -18.27
N LEU A 54 -25.75 1.91 -18.10
CA LEU A 54 -24.97 0.94 -17.35
C LEU A 54 -25.37 0.90 -15.87
N TYR A 55 -25.68 2.07 -15.29
CA TYR A 55 -26.15 2.13 -13.90
C TYR A 55 -27.42 1.31 -13.73
N TYR A 56 -28.44 1.49 -14.58
CA TYR A 56 -29.68 0.74 -14.46
C TYR A 56 -29.52 -0.76 -14.71
N ARG A 57 -28.57 -1.18 -15.57
CA ARG A 57 -28.24 -2.60 -15.76
C ARG A 57 -27.58 -3.24 -14.53
N LEU A 58 -26.73 -2.48 -13.83
CA LEU A 58 -26.06 -2.95 -12.60
C LEU A 58 -26.92 -2.79 -11.35
N LYS A 59 -27.92 -1.90 -11.37
CA LYS A 59 -28.87 -1.62 -10.28
C LYS A 59 -29.92 -2.73 -10.16
N GLY A 60 -29.47 -3.97 -10.06
CA GLY A 60 -30.29 -5.09 -9.60
C GLY A 60 -30.43 -5.03 -8.08
N MET A 61 -29.82 -5.98 -7.38
CA MET A 61 -29.78 -5.99 -5.91
C MET A 61 -28.61 -5.12 -5.41
N MET A 62 -28.94 -3.98 -4.76
CA MET A 62 -27.94 -3.14 -4.11
C MET A 62 -27.79 -3.53 -2.64
N LEU A 63 -26.58 -3.92 -2.26
CA LEU A 63 -26.21 -4.18 -0.88
C LEU A 63 -25.37 -3.01 -0.35
N HIS A 64 -25.91 -2.29 0.62
CA HIS A 64 -25.14 -1.26 1.33
C HIS A 64 -24.31 -1.92 2.42
N LEU A 65 -22.98 -1.76 2.35
CA LEU A 65 -22.07 -2.24 3.38
C LEU A 65 -21.77 -1.09 4.36
N PRO A 66 -22.34 -1.11 5.59
CA PRO A 66 -22.11 -0.04 6.54
C PRO A 66 -20.66 -0.05 7.03
N PRO A 67 -20.08 1.12 7.32
CA PRO A 67 -18.72 1.23 7.82
C PRO A 67 -18.58 0.68 9.23
N LEU A 68 -17.36 0.30 9.62
CA LEU A 68 -17.10 -0.36 10.92
C LEU A 68 -17.65 0.39 12.14
N ARG A 69 -17.60 1.73 12.12
CA ARG A 69 -18.15 2.57 13.20
C ARG A 69 -19.66 2.41 13.45
N GLU A 70 -20.41 1.92 12.45
CA GLU A 70 -21.86 1.66 12.54
C GLU A 70 -22.15 0.20 12.94
N ARG A 71 -21.11 -0.60 13.18
CA ARG A 71 -21.17 -2.04 13.54
C ARG A 71 -20.08 -2.35 14.57
N ALA A 72 -20.09 -1.61 15.68
CA ALA A 72 -19.08 -1.72 16.72
C ALA A 72 -19.01 -3.13 17.36
N GLU A 73 -20.13 -3.85 17.39
CA GLU A 73 -20.21 -5.25 17.81
C GLU A 73 -19.33 -6.21 17.00
N ASP A 74 -19.00 -5.88 15.75
CA ASP A 74 -18.06 -6.67 14.93
C ASP A 74 -16.60 -6.49 15.37
N ILE A 75 -16.27 -5.44 16.15
CA ILE A 75 -14.87 -5.10 16.49
C ILE A 75 -14.25 -6.17 17.39
N ALA A 76 -14.93 -6.60 18.46
CA ALA A 76 -14.40 -7.59 19.38
C ALA A 76 -14.02 -8.94 18.71
N PRO A 77 -14.91 -9.59 17.92
CA PRO A 77 -14.55 -10.84 17.24
C PRO A 77 -13.46 -10.64 16.17
N LEU A 78 -13.46 -9.52 15.44
CA LEU A 78 -12.39 -9.20 14.48
C LEU A 78 -11.04 -9.03 15.17
N VAL A 79 -11.00 -8.30 16.29
CA VAL A 79 -9.79 -8.09 17.09
C VAL A 79 -9.23 -9.41 17.58
N ALA A 80 -10.08 -10.29 18.14
CA ALA A 80 -9.65 -11.61 18.60
C ALA A 80 -9.06 -12.45 17.44
N ALA A 81 -9.69 -12.44 16.27
CA ALA A 81 -9.19 -13.14 15.09
C ALA A 81 -7.82 -12.60 14.63
N PHE A 82 -7.65 -11.28 14.56
CA PHE A 82 -6.40 -10.65 14.15
C PHE A 82 -5.27 -10.86 15.17
N ILE A 83 -5.56 -10.82 16.47
CA ILE A 83 -4.57 -11.15 17.51
C ILE A 83 -4.07 -12.57 17.31
N ASN A 84 -4.97 -13.53 17.12
CA ASN A 84 -4.59 -14.93 16.89
C ASN A 84 -3.72 -15.09 15.63
N GLU A 85 -4.11 -14.42 14.54
CA GLU A 85 -3.35 -14.41 13.28
C GLU A 85 -1.93 -13.86 13.47
N PHE A 86 -1.79 -12.66 14.03
CA PHE A 86 -0.51 -11.97 14.13
C PHE A 86 0.38 -12.49 15.26
N SER A 87 -0.20 -12.99 16.34
CA SER A 87 0.54 -13.63 17.43
C SER A 87 1.29 -14.87 16.91
N ALA A 88 0.64 -15.66 16.04
CA ALA A 88 1.27 -16.78 15.36
C ALA A 88 2.37 -16.34 14.37
N VAL A 89 2.13 -15.30 13.55
CA VAL A 89 3.10 -14.78 12.58
C VAL A 89 4.37 -14.24 13.27
N TYR A 90 4.21 -13.47 14.33
CA TYR A 90 5.32 -12.87 15.07
C TYR A 90 5.91 -13.78 16.15
N ARG A 91 5.37 -15.00 16.31
CA ARG A 91 5.77 -15.96 17.36
C ARG A 91 5.74 -15.34 18.75
N LYS A 92 4.72 -14.54 19.03
CA LYS A 92 4.50 -13.92 20.34
C LYS A 92 3.46 -14.69 21.15
N GLY A 93 3.48 -14.46 22.47
CA GLY A 93 2.50 -15.03 23.41
C GLY A 93 1.28 -14.14 23.63
N VAL A 94 0.90 -13.31 22.66
CA VAL A 94 -0.28 -12.43 22.82
C VAL A 94 -1.53 -13.28 22.67
N THR A 95 -2.35 -13.31 23.73
CA THR A 95 -3.55 -14.14 23.85
C THR A 95 -4.85 -13.33 23.83
N GLY A 96 -4.76 -12.00 23.93
CA GLY A 96 -5.94 -11.15 23.92
C GLY A 96 -5.65 -9.68 24.09
N ILE A 97 -6.68 -8.94 24.50
CA ILE A 97 -6.70 -7.49 24.68
C ILE A 97 -7.36 -7.16 26.02
N THR A 98 -6.95 -6.07 26.67
CA THR A 98 -7.61 -5.60 27.89
C THR A 98 -8.98 -4.99 27.57
N ALA A 99 -9.91 -5.05 28.53
CA ALA A 99 -11.25 -4.50 28.36
C ALA A 99 -11.23 -2.98 28.05
N GLU A 100 -10.30 -2.26 28.65
CA GLU A 100 -10.14 -0.81 28.42
C GLU A 100 -9.67 -0.51 26.99
N ALA A 101 -8.68 -1.27 26.51
CA ALA A 101 -8.19 -1.13 25.14
C ALA A 101 -9.27 -1.50 24.12
N LEU A 102 -9.98 -2.62 24.33
CA LEU A 102 -11.09 -3.01 23.46
C LEU A 102 -12.19 -1.95 23.40
N LYS A 103 -12.60 -1.41 24.55
CA LYS A 103 -13.59 -0.32 24.61
C LYS A 103 -13.11 0.89 23.83
N ARG A 104 -11.82 1.22 23.88
CA ARG A 104 -11.25 2.31 23.07
C ARG A 104 -11.35 2.03 21.57
N LEU A 105 -11.09 0.79 21.14
CA LEU A 105 -11.27 0.37 19.74
C LEU A 105 -12.73 0.51 19.31
N GLU A 106 -13.68 0.11 20.14
CA GLU A 106 -15.12 0.17 19.84
C GLU A 106 -15.63 1.60 19.60
N HIS A 107 -15.05 2.59 20.28
CA HIS A 107 -15.47 4.00 20.17
C HIS A 107 -14.66 4.79 19.12
N ALA A 108 -13.70 4.16 18.44
CA ALA A 108 -12.89 4.84 17.42
C ALA A 108 -13.66 4.98 16.08
N ALA A 109 -13.33 6.03 15.32
CA ALA A 109 -14.06 6.38 14.10
C ALA A 109 -13.80 5.45 12.90
N TRP A 110 -12.66 4.75 12.91
CA TRP A 110 -12.21 3.83 11.85
C TRP A 110 -12.43 4.35 10.41
N PRO A 111 -11.85 5.50 10.02
CA PRO A 111 -11.97 6.01 8.64
C PRO A 111 -11.45 5.01 7.58
N GLY A 112 -10.46 4.18 7.92
CA GLY A 112 -9.98 3.10 7.06
C GLY A 112 -10.68 1.74 7.29
N ASN A 113 -11.77 1.73 8.07
CA ASN A 113 -12.63 0.56 8.32
C ASN A 113 -11.80 -0.65 8.82
N ILE A 114 -12.18 -1.87 8.43
CA ILE A 114 -11.50 -3.12 8.81
C ILE A 114 -10.00 -3.09 8.44
N ARG A 115 -9.60 -2.43 7.35
CA ARG A 115 -8.18 -2.34 6.96
C ARG A 115 -7.35 -1.59 8.01
N GLN A 116 -7.88 -0.47 8.50
CA GLN A 116 -7.23 0.28 9.57
C GLN A 116 -7.21 -0.53 10.86
N LEU A 117 -8.34 -1.11 11.27
CA LEU A 117 -8.40 -1.95 12.47
C LEU A 117 -7.36 -3.08 12.41
N ARG A 118 -7.28 -3.81 11.29
CA ARG A 118 -6.31 -4.90 11.10
C ARG A 118 -4.88 -4.39 11.19
N SER A 119 -4.55 -3.29 10.53
CA SER A 119 -3.20 -2.69 10.59
C SER A 119 -2.84 -2.25 12.01
N THR A 120 -3.79 -1.65 12.73
CA THR A 120 -3.59 -1.21 14.12
C THR A 120 -3.36 -2.41 15.04
N ILE A 121 -4.11 -3.49 14.90
CA ILE A 121 -3.91 -4.73 15.69
C ILE A 121 -2.59 -5.41 15.33
N GLN A 122 -2.22 -5.41 14.05
CA GLN A 122 -0.95 -5.94 13.58
C GLN A 122 0.22 -5.23 14.26
N THR A 123 0.24 -3.90 14.19
CA THR A 123 1.23 -3.05 14.86
C THR A 123 1.23 -3.33 16.35
N ALA A 124 0.08 -3.24 17.02
CA ALA A 124 -0.02 -3.45 18.46
C ALA A 124 0.54 -4.81 18.88
N THR A 125 0.23 -5.88 18.14
CA THR A 125 0.77 -7.23 18.39
C THR A 125 2.28 -7.27 18.20
N ALA A 126 2.80 -6.66 17.14
CA ALA A 126 4.23 -6.58 16.89
C ALA A 126 4.99 -5.78 17.96
N LEU A 127 4.32 -4.83 18.63
CA LEU A 127 4.89 -4.01 19.70
C LEU A 127 4.65 -4.56 21.11
N ALA A 128 3.67 -5.44 21.27
CA ALA A 128 3.27 -6.00 22.55
C ALA A 128 4.46 -6.58 23.32
N THR A 129 4.59 -6.16 24.57
CA THR A 129 5.60 -6.68 25.52
C THR A 129 4.99 -7.66 26.52
N THR A 130 3.66 -7.76 26.53
CA THR A 130 2.82 -8.54 27.44
C THR A 130 2.00 -9.58 26.66
N ASP A 131 1.34 -10.47 27.39
CA ASP A 131 0.43 -11.49 26.86
C ASP A 131 -0.94 -10.93 26.45
N LYS A 132 -1.23 -9.67 26.80
CA LYS A 132 -2.44 -8.94 26.39
C LYS A 132 -2.08 -7.57 25.83
N LEU A 133 -2.78 -7.16 24.78
CA LEU A 133 -2.72 -5.81 24.24
C LEU A 133 -3.36 -4.81 25.21
N GLU A 134 -2.61 -3.77 25.55
CA GLU A 134 -3.02 -2.68 26.43
C GLU A 134 -3.14 -1.37 25.64
N LEU A 135 -3.71 -0.33 26.25
CA LEU A 135 -3.87 0.98 25.60
C LEU A 135 -2.56 1.55 25.05
N LYS A 136 -1.44 1.30 25.75
CA LYS A 136 -0.10 1.76 25.35
C LYS A 136 0.37 1.16 24.01
N ASP A 137 -0.17 0.00 23.64
CA ASP A 137 0.17 -0.70 22.39
C ASP A 137 -0.59 -0.15 21.18
N PHE A 138 -1.51 0.81 21.39
CA PHE A 138 -2.33 1.44 20.35
C PHE A 138 -2.00 2.93 20.13
N PRO A 139 -0.76 3.30 19.81
CA PRO A 139 -0.39 4.70 19.60
C PRO A 139 -1.11 5.34 18.39
N ASP A 140 -1.53 4.54 17.42
CA ASP A 140 -2.15 4.94 16.14
C ASP A 140 -3.54 5.57 16.31
N ILE A 141 -4.19 5.33 17.45
CA ILE A 141 -5.49 5.90 17.81
C ILE A 141 -5.31 7.28 18.46
N TYR A 142 -4.06 7.69 18.68
CA TYR A 142 -3.69 9.03 19.12
C TYR A 142 -3.22 9.87 17.91
N PRO A 143 -3.41 11.21 17.93
CA PRO A 143 -3.15 12.08 16.78
C PRO A 143 -1.72 12.09 16.22
N ASN A 144 -0.75 11.47 16.90
CA ASN A 144 0.68 11.52 16.57
C ASN A 144 1.27 10.14 16.21
N PHE A 145 0.50 9.31 15.50
CA PHE A 145 0.85 7.96 15.03
C PHE A 145 2.30 7.82 14.50
N VAL A 146 2.72 8.75 13.64
CA VAL A 146 4.03 8.68 12.97
C VAL A 146 5.19 8.84 13.97
N GLN A 147 5.07 9.74 14.94
CA GLN A 147 6.09 9.94 15.97
C GLN A 147 6.22 8.73 16.90
N ALA A 148 5.10 8.11 17.26
CA ALA A 148 5.11 6.92 18.11
C ALA A 148 5.71 5.70 17.38
N LEU A 149 5.31 5.45 16.13
CA LEU A 149 5.92 4.41 15.32
C LEU A 149 7.43 4.61 15.12
N THR A 150 7.87 5.84 14.80
CA THR A 150 9.29 6.13 14.62
C THR A 150 10.09 5.87 15.90
N SER A 151 9.53 6.18 17.06
CA SER A 151 10.18 5.95 18.36
C SER A 151 10.29 4.45 18.67
N ILE A 152 9.22 3.70 18.44
CA ILE A 152 9.17 2.27 18.77
C ILE A 152 9.96 1.45 17.75
N TRP A 153 9.96 1.84 16.47
CA TRP A 153 10.79 1.24 15.42
C TRP A 153 12.26 1.16 15.84
N GLN A 154 12.78 2.21 16.49
CA GLN A 154 14.15 2.26 16.97
C GLN A 154 14.47 1.25 18.08
N THR A 155 13.45 0.77 18.80
CA THR A 155 13.60 -0.17 19.92
C THR A 155 13.42 -1.64 19.53
N LEU A 156 12.91 -1.91 18.32
CA LEU A 156 12.66 -3.27 17.86
C LEU A 156 13.93 -3.96 17.33
N PRO A 157 14.07 -5.28 17.52
CA PRO A 157 15.12 -6.07 16.89
C PRO A 157 15.07 -5.98 15.35
N PRO A 158 16.22 -5.99 14.65
CA PRO A 158 16.29 -5.82 13.19
C PRO A 158 15.43 -6.82 12.38
N GLU A 159 15.36 -8.07 12.85
CA GLU A 159 14.51 -9.11 12.26
C GLU A 159 13.01 -8.79 12.34
N THR A 160 12.60 -8.07 13.38
CA THR A 160 11.20 -7.66 13.59
C THR A 160 10.88 -6.42 12.77
N GLN A 161 11.84 -5.50 12.61
CA GLN A 161 11.71 -4.33 11.74
C GLN A 161 11.44 -4.75 10.28
N HIS A 162 12.16 -5.75 9.77
CA HIS A 162 11.97 -6.22 8.38
C HIS A 162 10.58 -6.82 8.17
N ALA A 163 10.16 -7.68 9.09
CA ALA A 163 8.82 -8.30 9.04
C ALA A 163 7.69 -7.27 9.12
N ILE A 164 7.84 -6.22 9.93
CA ILE A 164 6.83 -5.15 10.00
C ILE A 164 6.85 -4.31 8.72
N TRP A 165 8.03 -3.93 8.22
CA TRP A 165 8.18 -3.09 7.01
C TRP A 165 7.39 -3.65 5.82
N ASP A 166 7.52 -4.94 5.58
CA ASP A 166 6.91 -5.61 4.44
C ASP A 166 5.39 -5.77 4.58
N THR A 167 4.89 -5.66 5.80
CA THR A 167 3.46 -5.76 6.09
C THR A 167 2.73 -4.42 6.13
N LEU A 168 3.46 -3.30 6.27
CA LEU A 168 2.87 -1.97 6.27
C LEU A 168 2.27 -1.61 4.91
N GLN A 169 1.14 -0.90 4.91
CA GLN A 169 0.55 -0.37 3.68
C GLN A 169 1.49 0.66 3.03
N PRO A 170 1.50 0.80 1.69
CA PRO A 170 2.39 1.72 0.98
C PRO A 170 2.32 3.17 1.46
N GLU A 171 1.14 3.63 1.87
CA GLU A 171 0.88 4.97 2.37
C GLU A 171 1.52 5.19 3.74
N THR A 172 1.49 4.18 4.61
CA THR A 172 2.14 4.19 5.92
C THR A 172 3.66 4.18 5.78
N ARG A 173 4.20 3.37 4.85
CA ARG A 173 5.64 3.40 4.53
C ARG A 173 6.07 4.79 4.06
N HIS A 174 5.27 5.42 3.19
CA HIS A 174 5.53 6.80 2.73
C HIS A 174 5.53 7.81 3.87
N ALA A 175 4.55 7.74 4.78
CA ALA A 175 4.48 8.65 5.92
C ALA A 175 5.69 8.50 6.87
N ILE A 176 6.12 7.27 7.14
CA ILE A 176 7.31 6.99 7.95
C ILE A 176 8.59 7.48 7.24
N MET A 177 8.73 7.19 5.95
CA MET A 177 9.87 7.68 5.17
C MET A 177 9.93 9.21 5.12
N TYR A 178 8.78 9.87 4.97
CA TYR A 178 8.67 11.32 4.98
C TYR A 178 9.15 11.88 6.32
N GLU A 179 8.62 11.38 7.45
CA GLU A 179 9.05 11.83 8.79
C GLU A 179 10.54 11.61 9.03
N LEU A 180 11.07 10.43 8.65
CA LEU A 180 12.50 10.13 8.74
C LEU A 180 13.33 11.09 7.87
N SER A 181 12.83 11.48 6.69
CA SER A 181 13.50 12.43 5.80
C SER A 181 13.47 13.87 6.29
N THR A 182 12.51 14.23 7.14
CA THR A 182 12.37 15.58 7.71
C THR A 182 13.26 15.82 8.94
N ARG A 183 13.94 14.79 9.46
CA ARG A 183 14.90 14.95 10.56
C ARG A 183 16.19 15.62 10.10
N PRO A 184 16.74 16.57 10.89
CA PRO A 184 17.99 17.23 10.54
C PRO A 184 19.17 16.23 10.44
N PRO A 185 20.12 16.47 9.53
CA PRO A 185 21.30 15.61 9.38
C PRO A 185 22.12 15.57 10.69
N GLY A 186 22.35 14.39 11.25
CA GLY A 186 23.14 14.19 12.47
C GLY A 186 22.42 13.53 13.65
N GLU A 187 21.08 13.52 13.66
CA GLU A 187 20.27 12.78 14.66
C GLU A 187 19.99 11.32 14.26
N TRP A 188 20.72 10.82 13.27
CA TRP A 188 20.54 9.47 12.74
C TRP A 188 21.38 8.49 13.57
N PRO A 189 20.78 7.50 14.27
CA PRO A 189 21.55 6.48 14.96
C PRO A 189 22.38 5.70 13.95
N ASN A 190 23.69 5.52 14.19
CA ASN A 190 24.62 4.83 13.27
C ASN A 190 24.16 3.40 12.89
N SER A 191 23.30 2.77 13.69
CA SER A 191 22.67 1.48 13.39
C SER A 191 21.69 1.53 12.19
N GLN A 192 21.10 2.69 11.87
CA GLN A 192 20.13 2.86 10.78
C GLN A 192 20.78 3.03 9.40
N VAL A 193 21.96 3.65 9.31
CA VAL A 193 22.72 3.81 8.06
C VAL A 193 23.18 2.43 7.53
N SER A 194 23.49 1.51 8.45
CA SER A 194 23.83 0.12 8.12
C SER A 194 22.60 -0.75 7.77
N TYR A 195 21.39 -0.33 8.16
CA TYR A 195 20.15 -1.08 7.92
C TYR A 195 19.52 -0.71 6.57
N LEU A 196 19.42 0.58 6.23
CA LEU A 196 18.96 1.04 4.90
C LEU A 196 19.85 0.55 3.75
N SER A 197 21.13 0.26 4.03
CA SER A 197 22.07 -0.35 3.07
C SER A 197 21.93 -1.88 2.93
N ARG A 198 21.22 -2.56 3.84
CA ARG A 198 21.04 -4.02 3.83
C ARG A 198 19.66 -4.48 3.35
N VAL A 199 18.60 -3.70 3.59
CA VAL A 199 17.23 -4.01 3.15
C VAL A 199 17.08 -3.97 1.60
N GLY A 200 17.99 -3.30 0.90
CA GLY A 200 17.98 -3.19 -0.56
C GLY A 200 18.57 -4.35 -1.35
N GLY A 201 19.06 -5.44 -0.71
CA GLY A 201 19.66 -6.58 -1.42
C GLY A 201 20.93 -6.22 -2.21
N LYS A 202 22.10 -6.64 -1.71
CA LYS A 202 23.42 -6.53 -2.34
C LYS A 202 23.80 -5.16 -2.97
N VAL A 203 24.50 -4.40 -2.13
CA VAL A 203 25.66 -3.52 -2.43
C VAL A 203 25.37 -2.18 -3.14
N GLU A 204 25.89 -1.12 -2.48
CA GLU A 204 26.16 0.25 -2.97
C GLU A 204 25.02 1.28 -2.97
N SER A 205 24.71 1.80 -1.78
CA SER A 205 23.93 3.02 -1.56
C SER A 205 24.58 4.24 -2.25
N LEU A 206 23.77 5.04 -2.96
CA LEU A 206 24.18 6.37 -3.41
C LEU A 206 23.85 7.36 -2.27
N ASN A 207 24.82 8.15 -1.81
CA ASN A 207 24.52 9.21 -0.85
C ASN A 207 23.88 10.39 -1.61
N ILE A 208 22.55 10.50 -1.52
CA ILE A 208 21.74 11.47 -2.27
C ILE A 208 21.72 12.84 -1.58
N GLY A 209 22.16 12.93 -0.31
CA GLY A 209 22.00 14.13 0.52
C GLY A 209 22.59 15.42 -0.06
N ASP A 210 23.68 15.32 -0.83
CA ASP A 210 24.39 16.47 -1.42
C ASP A 210 24.21 16.58 -2.95
N MET A 211 23.33 15.76 -3.56
CA MET A 211 23.22 15.67 -5.02
C MET A 211 22.10 16.54 -5.59
N ASN A 212 22.39 17.27 -6.66
CA ASN A 212 21.36 17.95 -7.43
C ASN A 212 20.61 16.99 -8.37
N GLN A 213 19.45 17.43 -8.87
CA GLN A 213 18.54 16.61 -9.69
C GLN A 213 19.24 15.94 -10.90
N ASN A 214 20.16 16.63 -11.56
CA ASN A 214 20.89 16.08 -12.70
C ASN A 214 21.90 15.00 -12.28
N GLN A 215 22.55 15.15 -11.12
CA GLN A 215 23.45 14.16 -10.55
C GLN A 215 22.71 12.89 -10.13
N ILE A 216 21.50 13.03 -9.58
CA ILE A 216 20.63 11.91 -9.20
C ILE A 216 20.19 11.15 -10.45
N LEU A 217 19.66 11.85 -11.46
CA LEU A 217 19.19 11.22 -12.70
C LEU A 217 20.32 10.49 -13.43
N ARG A 218 21.53 11.05 -13.44
CA ARG A 218 22.71 10.41 -14.00
C ARG A 218 23.10 9.14 -13.25
N ALA A 219 23.18 9.22 -11.93
CA ALA A 219 23.57 8.07 -11.12
C ALA A 219 22.55 6.92 -11.20
N VAL A 220 21.25 7.25 -11.23
CA VAL A 220 20.17 6.26 -11.43
C VAL A 220 20.27 5.62 -12.82
N ALA A 221 20.47 6.41 -13.87
CA ALA A 221 20.58 5.90 -15.24
C ALA A 221 21.81 4.99 -15.42
N GLN A 222 22.99 5.41 -14.95
CA GLN A 222 24.23 4.62 -15.08
C GLN A 222 24.15 3.30 -14.31
N ARG A 223 23.55 3.31 -13.11
CA ARG A 223 23.37 2.09 -12.31
C ARG A 223 22.40 1.12 -12.95
N ARG A 224 21.30 1.61 -13.55
CA ARG A 224 20.34 0.73 -14.19
C ARG A 224 20.92 0.06 -15.43
N ILE A 225 21.78 0.75 -16.16
CA ILE A 225 22.55 0.17 -17.26
C ILE A 225 23.49 -0.94 -16.76
N GLN A 226 24.13 -0.77 -15.60
CA GLN A 226 25.03 -1.79 -15.02
C GLN A 226 24.30 -3.00 -14.45
N GLN A 227 23.05 -2.84 -14.00
CA GLN A 227 22.28 -3.88 -13.33
C GLN A 227 21.61 -4.87 -14.30
N TYR A 228 21.37 -4.46 -15.55
CA TYR A 228 20.67 -5.28 -16.56
C TYR A 228 21.58 -5.57 -17.75
N THR A 229 21.38 -6.74 -18.37
CA THR A 229 22.22 -7.20 -19.49
C THR A 229 21.94 -6.42 -20.77
N SER A 230 20.74 -5.83 -20.90
CA SER A 230 20.37 -5.00 -22.05
C SER A 230 19.89 -3.60 -21.66
N LEU A 231 20.16 -2.62 -22.53
CA LEU A 231 19.66 -1.25 -22.39
C LEU A 231 18.13 -1.16 -22.41
N ARG A 232 17.48 -2.10 -23.10
CA ARG A 232 16.01 -2.16 -23.18
C ARG A 232 15.40 -2.53 -21.84
N GLU A 233 15.91 -3.57 -21.18
CA GLU A 233 15.44 -3.97 -19.85
C GLU A 233 15.73 -2.89 -18.80
N ALA A 234 16.90 -2.25 -18.89
CA ALA A 234 17.24 -1.12 -18.02
C ALA A 234 16.24 0.04 -18.19
N ALA A 235 15.84 0.37 -19.41
CA ALA A 235 14.90 1.46 -19.71
C ALA A 235 13.46 1.10 -19.30
N GLU A 236 13.00 -0.11 -19.61
CA GLU A 236 11.70 -0.64 -19.21
C GLU A 236 11.55 -0.64 -17.68
N SER A 237 12.60 -1.00 -16.95
CA SER A 237 12.60 -1.02 -15.49
C SER A 237 12.50 0.36 -14.81
N LEU A 238 12.71 1.44 -15.57
CA LEU A 238 12.53 2.83 -15.16
C LEU A 238 11.32 3.48 -15.85
N ASN A 239 10.61 2.71 -16.68
CA ASN A 239 9.47 3.17 -17.49
C ASN A 239 9.79 4.41 -18.35
N ILE A 240 11.00 4.45 -18.92
CA ILE A 240 11.46 5.50 -19.83
C ILE A 240 11.93 4.89 -21.15
N ASP A 241 12.03 5.71 -22.20
CA ASP A 241 12.61 5.26 -23.46
C ASP A 241 14.15 5.13 -23.39
N ILE A 242 14.72 4.29 -24.25
CA ILE A 242 16.16 4.00 -24.29
C ILE A 242 16.98 5.27 -24.56
N ARG A 243 16.45 6.20 -25.37
CA ARG A 243 17.13 7.47 -25.71
C ARG A 243 17.26 8.38 -24.49
N THR A 244 16.24 8.41 -23.64
CA THR A 244 16.15 9.18 -22.41
C THR A 244 17.08 8.57 -21.36
N LEU A 245 17.11 7.24 -21.25
CA LEU A 245 18.08 6.54 -20.40
C LEU A 245 19.53 6.87 -20.80
N GLN A 246 19.86 6.78 -22.09
CA GLN A 246 21.19 7.11 -22.62
C GLN A 246 21.56 8.59 -22.42
N LYS A 247 20.59 9.49 -22.61
CA LYS A 247 20.75 10.93 -22.38
C LYS A 247 21.12 11.23 -20.92
N TYR A 248 20.43 10.61 -19.96
CA TYR A 248 20.73 10.80 -18.54
C TYR A 248 22.04 10.11 -18.12
N ALA A 249 22.42 9.00 -18.75
CA ALA A 249 23.68 8.32 -18.47
C ALA A 249 24.94 9.02 -19.01
N HIS A 250 24.79 10.06 -19.85
CA HIS A 250 25.84 10.69 -20.66
C HIS A 250 26.60 9.69 -21.56
N TRP A 251 25.87 8.84 -22.27
CA TRP A 251 26.46 7.83 -23.15
C TRP A 251 27.15 8.48 -24.37
N LYS A 252 28.44 8.21 -24.58
CA LYS A 252 29.12 8.32 -25.88
C LYS A 252 29.33 6.90 -26.41
N GLU A 253 29.04 6.65 -27.69
CA GLU A 253 29.45 5.39 -28.35
C GLU A 253 30.95 5.18 -28.15
N PRO A 254 31.43 3.94 -27.94
CA PRO A 254 32.84 3.67 -28.10
C PRO A 254 33.18 3.81 -29.58
N ASP A 255 34.13 4.68 -29.91
CA ASP A 255 34.76 4.72 -31.23
C ASP A 255 35.34 3.32 -31.55
N ASN A 256 35.06 2.81 -32.75
CA ASN A 256 35.71 1.64 -33.34
C ASN A 256 37.22 1.85 -33.50
#